data_AF-A0A965K9K4-F1
#
_entry.id   AF-A0A965K9K4-F1
#
_cell.length_a   1.000
_cell.length_b   1.000
_cell.length_c   1.000
_cell.angle_alpha   90.00
_cell.angle_beta   90.00
_cell.angle_gamma   90.00
#
_symmetry.space_group_name_H-M   'P 1'
#
loop_
_entity.id
_entity.type
_entity.pdbx_description
1 polymer ?
#
loop_
_entity_poly.entity_id
_entity_poly.type
_entity_poly.pdbx_seq_one_letter_code
_entity_poly.pdbx_strand_id
1 'polypeptide(L)'
;MMEGMESNPFIVADAPAADRAAFFRRTYGLVAIGFAAFAALLAIFFVGFEVTPGVRGLSETTYGTGVAAAFMSGIQAMEMSLGRWSMLLVLLAFWGATTVAQSLAFNRASRGTQYAGLSFYVLLEALIFIPLIGYVIYYSKGNASSVLLPAG
;
A
#
# COMPACT_ATOMS: atom_id res chain seq x y z
N MET A 1 -34.87 24.13 -2.13
CA MET A 1 -34.64 24.14 -3.58
C MET A 1 -33.38 23.34 -3.89
N MET A 2 -33.50 22.01 -4.03
CA MET A 2 -32.39 21.06 -4.29
C MET A 2 -32.87 19.99 -5.29
N GLU A 3 -33.72 20.35 -6.25
CA GLU A 3 -34.48 19.39 -7.08
C GLU A 3 -33.93 19.26 -8.51
N GLY A 4 -32.69 19.73 -8.75
CA GLY A 4 -32.12 19.82 -10.09
C GLY A 4 -30.67 19.35 -10.25
N MET A 5 -30.10 18.65 -9.26
CA MET A 5 -28.66 18.32 -9.28
C MET A 5 -28.30 16.83 -9.43
N GLU A 6 -29.25 15.89 -9.45
CA GLU A 6 -28.94 14.44 -9.46
C GLU A 6 -29.56 13.61 -10.59
N SER A 7 -30.11 14.21 -11.65
CA SER A 7 -30.43 13.46 -12.87
C SER A 7 -29.19 13.37 -13.75
N ASN A 8 -28.28 12.45 -13.44
CA ASN A 8 -27.28 12.03 -14.44
C ASN A 8 -28.03 11.31 -15.57
N PRO A 9 -28.13 11.89 -16.79
CA PRO A 9 -28.94 11.34 -17.87
C PRO A 9 -28.35 10.04 -18.46
N PHE A 10 -27.19 9.58 -17.97
CA PHE A 10 -26.55 8.34 -18.36
C PHE A 10 -26.49 7.37 -17.17
N ILE A 11 -27.60 6.72 -16.86
CA ILE A 11 -27.59 5.54 -15.98
C ILE A 11 -26.97 4.39 -16.79
N VAL A 12 -25.84 3.85 -16.30
CA VAL A 12 -25.12 2.72 -16.95
C VAL A 12 -26.04 1.50 -17.11
N ALA A 13 -27.06 1.35 -16.27
CA ALA A 13 -28.07 0.29 -16.39
C ALA A 13 -28.93 0.41 -17.66
N ASP A 14 -29.16 1.64 -18.16
CA ASP A 14 -29.99 1.92 -19.33
C ASP A 14 -29.20 1.90 -20.65
N ALA A 15 -27.86 1.85 -20.59
CA ALA A 15 -27.01 1.76 -21.77
C ALA A 15 -27.18 0.40 -22.49
N PRO A 16 -27.06 0.33 -23.83
CA PRO A 16 -27.08 -0.94 -24.57
C PRO A 16 -26.12 -1.99 -23.98
N ALA A 17 -26.52 -3.27 -24.03
CA ALA A 17 -25.75 -4.35 -23.39
C ALA A 17 -24.27 -4.41 -23.83
N ALA A 18 -23.98 -4.06 -25.08
CA ALA A 18 -22.63 -3.98 -25.62
C ALA A 18 -21.80 -2.85 -24.97
N ASP A 19 -22.39 -1.68 -24.71
CA ASP A 19 -21.72 -0.54 -24.07
C ASP A 19 -21.44 -0.82 -22.60
N ARG A 20 -22.37 -1.48 -21.91
CA ARG A 20 -22.16 -1.98 -20.54
C ARG A 20 -20.99 -2.97 -20.49
N ALA A 21 -20.95 -3.92 -21.43
CA ALA A 21 -19.87 -4.90 -21.51
C ALA A 21 -18.51 -4.26 -21.84
N ALA A 22 -18.47 -3.23 -22.68
CA ALA A 22 -17.25 -2.47 -22.96
C ALA A 22 -16.77 -1.68 -21.73
N PHE A 23 -17.68 -1.02 -21.02
CA PHE A 23 -17.40 -0.34 -19.77
C PHE A 23 -16.83 -1.29 -18.72
N PHE A 24 -17.48 -2.43 -18.46
CA PHE A 24 -17.01 -3.42 -17.49
C PHE A 24 -15.62 -3.95 -17.84
N ARG A 25 -15.37 -4.35 -19.10
CA ARG A 25 -14.04 -4.82 -19.52
C ARG A 25 -12.95 -3.79 -19.25
N ARG A 26 -13.21 -2.51 -19.51
CA ARG A 26 -12.24 -1.43 -19.27
C ARG A 26 -12.03 -1.17 -17.79
N THR A 27 -13.11 -1.05 -17.02
CA THR A 27 -13.03 -0.74 -15.59
C THR A 27 -12.39 -1.87 -14.80
N TYR A 28 -12.85 -3.11 -14.99
CA TYR A 28 -12.24 -4.28 -14.33
C TYR A 28 -10.84 -4.59 -14.86
N GLY A 29 -10.58 -4.36 -16.15
CA GLY A 29 -9.24 -4.47 -16.72
C GLY A 29 -8.25 -3.51 -16.07
N LEU A 30 -8.63 -2.24 -15.89
CA LEU A 30 -7.79 -1.25 -15.21
C LEU A 30 -7.57 -1.59 -13.73
N VAL A 31 -8.60 -2.07 -13.03
CA VAL A 31 -8.47 -2.51 -11.62
C VAL A 31 -7.51 -3.69 -11.52
N ALA A 32 -7.64 -4.69 -12.39
CA ALA A 32 -6.74 -5.84 -12.42
C ALA A 32 -5.28 -5.42 -12.70
N ILE A 33 -5.07 -4.51 -13.66
CA ILE A 33 -3.74 -3.95 -13.96
C ILE A 33 -3.20 -3.19 -12.75
N GLY A 34 -4.01 -2.38 -12.10
CA GLY A 34 -3.61 -1.63 -10.89
C GLY A 34 -3.18 -2.56 -9.77
N PHE A 35 -3.95 -3.62 -9.52
CA PHE A 35 -3.60 -4.63 -8.52
C PHE A 35 -2.31 -5.38 -8.89
N ALA A 36 -2.14 -5.78 -10.15
CA ALA A 36 -0.92 -6.43 -10.62
C ALA A 36 0.31 -5.52 -10.49
N ALA A 37 0.17 -4.24 -10.86
CA ALA A 37 1.24 -3.25 -10.72
C ALA A 37 1.60 -3.02 -9.24
N PHE A 38 0.61 -2.96 -8.35
CA PHE A 38 0.81 -2.84 -6.91
C PHE A 38 1.54 -4.07 -6.34
N ALA A 39 1.14 -5.28 -6.73
CA ALA A 39 1.83 -6.50 -6.34
C ALA A 39 3.26 -6.55 -6.85
N ALA A 40 3.51 -6.13 -8.10
CA ALA A 40 4.86 -6.04 -8.66
C ALA A 40 5.73 -5.00 -7.92
N LEU A 41 5.16 -3.84 -7.57
CA LEU A 41 5.83 -2.82 -6.75
C LEU A 41 6.24 -3.38 -5.39
N LEU A 42 5.34 -4.07 -4.69
CA LEU A 42 5.65 -4.73 -3.43
C LEU A 42 6.75 -5.79 -3.62
N ALA A 43 6.65 -6.62 -4.65
CA ALA A 43 7.70 -7.60 -4.94
C ALA A 43 9.08 -6.93 -5.11
N ILE A 44 9.13 -5.79 -5.82
CA ILE A 44 10.35 -4.99 -5.99
C ILE A 44 10.87 -4.46 -4.65
N PHE A 45 9.99 -3.97 -3.77
CA PHE A 45 10.40 -3.47 -2.45
C PHE A 45 11.05 -4.53 -1.57
N PHE A 46 10.61 -5.78 -1.72
CA PHE A 46 11.09 -6.94 -0.97
C PHE A 46 12.27 -7.66 -1.62
N VAL A 47 12.80 -7.20 -2.77
CA VAL A 47 14.02 -7.76 -3.35
C VAL A 47 15.19 -7.58 -2.38
N GLY A 48 15.83 -8.68 -2.02
CA GLY A 48 16.96 -8.69 -1.06
C GLY A 48 16.53 -8.57 0.41
N PHE A 49 15.22 -8.59 0.69
CA PHE A 49 14.71 -8.56 2.05
C PHE A 49 14.85 -9.94 2.71
N GLU A 50 15.67 -9.97 3.75
CA GLU A 50 15.86 -11.13 4.62
C GLU A 50 15.73 -10.65 6.06
N VAL A 51 15.20 -11.50 6.95
CA VAL A 51 15.12 -11.18 8.38
C VAL A 51 15.83 -12.25 9.17
N THR A 52 16.84 -11.83 9.93
CA THR A 52 17.55 -12.69 10.86
C THR A 52 17.10 -12.32 12.28
N PRO A 53 16.27 -13.15 12.94
CA PRO A 53 15.79 -12.86 14.28
C PRO A 53 16.95 -12.76 15.28
N GLY A 54 16.95 -11.69 16.07
CA GLY A 54 17.88 -11.53 17.17
C GLY A 54 17.56 -12.48 18.32
N VAL A 55 18.59 -12.85 19.08
CA VAL A 55 18.41 -13.62 20.31
C VAL A 55 18.15 -12.65 21.45
N ARG A 56 17.02 -12.81 22.15
CA ARG A 56 16.59 -11.93 23.25
C ARG A 56 17.74 -11.68 24.24
N GLY A 57 18.18 -10.42 24.34
CA GLY A 57 19.23 -9.99 25.26
C GLY A 57 20.67 -10.29 24.83
N LEU A 58 20.87 -10.81 23.62
CA LEU A 58 22.19 -11.21 23.10
C LEU A 58 22.49 -10.61 21.72
N SER A 59 21.49 -10.54 20.82
CA SER A 59 21.63 -9.90 19.51
C SER A 59 20.33 -9.25 19.06
N GLU A 60 20.44 -8.21 18.24
CA GLU A 60 19.31 -7.51 17.66
C GLU A 60 18.86 -8.18 16.36
N THR A 61 17.57 -8.09 16.04
CA THR A 61 17.04 -8.51 14.74
C THR A 61 17.68 -7.66 13.66
N THR A 62 18.20 -8.31 12.60
CA THR A 62 18.85 -7.64 11.47
C THR A 62 18.04 -7.89 10.20
N TYR A 63 17.95 -6.87 9.34
CA TYR A 63 17.33 -6.93 8.03
C TYR A 63 18.41 -6.94 6.93
N GLY A 64 18.11 -7.59 5.80
CA GLY A 64 18.99 -7.67 4.63
C GLY A 64 19.17 -6.34 3.89
N THR A 65 18.92 -6.32 2.58
CA THR A 65 19.08 -5.13 1.73
C THR A 65 17.78 -4.76 1.03
N GLY A 66 17.77 -3.62 0.33
CA GLY A 66 16.60 -3.15 -0.43
C GLY A 66 15.67 -2.24 0.37
N VAL A 67 14.55 -1.89 -0.25
CA VAL A 67 13.61 -0.87 0.26
C VAL A 67 12.94 -1.34 1.55
N ALA A 68 12.43 -2.58 1.56
CA ALA A 68 11.81 -3.15 2.76
C ALA A 68 12.78 -3.22 3.93
N ALA A 69 14.05 -3.58 3.69
CA ALA A 69 15.06 -3.65 4.75
C ALA A 69 15.38 -2.27 5.32
N ALA A 70 15.56 -1.26 4.46
CA ALA A 70 15.79 0.11 4.88
C ALA A 70 14.61 0.70 5.68
N PHE A 71 13.38 0.37 5.27
CA PHE A 71 12.20 0.81 5.99
C PHE A 71 12.10 0.16 7.37
N MET A 72 12.29 -1.16 7.43
CA MET A 72 12.22 -1.91 8.69
C MET A 72 13.34 -1.53 9.66
N SER A 73 14.56 -1.31 9.17
CA SER A 73 15.68 -0.84 10.01
C SER A 73 15.44 0.59 10.51
N GLY A 74 14.88 1.46 9.67
CA GLY A 74 14.49 2.82 10.07
C GLY A 74 13.45 2.82 11.19
N ILE A 75 12.41 1.98 11.08
CA ILE A 75 11.41 1.82 12.15
C ILE A 75 12.05 1.27 13.42
N GLN A 76 12.88 0.22 13.31
CA GLN A 76 13.53 -0.40 14.46
C GLN A 76 14.46 0.60 15.19
N ALA A 77 15.22 1.41 14.47
CA ALA A 77 16.06 2.46 15.05
C ALA A 77 15.25 3.54 15.77
N MET A 78 14.09 3.92 15.21
CA MET A 78 13.15 4.83 15.88
C MET A 78 12.54 4.18 17.13
N GLU A 79 12.21 2.90 17.10
CA GLU A 79 11.69 2.17 18.25
C GLU A 79 12.73 2.06 19.37
N MET A 80 14.00 1.83 19.04
CA MET A 80 15.08 1.79 20.04
C MET A 80 15.33 3.15 20.70
N SER A 81 15.21 4.25 19.94
CA SER A 81 15.47 5.60 20.44
C SER A 81 14.27 6.25 21.15
N LEU A 82 13.06 6.08 20.62
CA LEU A 82 11.84 6.75 21.09
C LEU A 82 10.86 5.80 21.79
N GLY A 83 11.14 4.49 21.80
CA GLY A 83 10.28 3.49 22.38
C GLY A 83 8.89 3.49 21.75
N ARG A 84 7.86 3.33 22.59
CA ARG A 84 6.45 3.29 22.19
C ARG A 84 5.94 4.57 21.51
N TRP A 85 6.66 5.69 21.66
CA TRP A 85 6.30 6.98 21.06
C TRP A 85 6.64 7.04 19.56
N SER A 86 7.55 6.18 19.09
CA SER A 86 7.87 6.04 17.66
C SER A 86 6.62 5.82 16.82
N MET A 87 5.64 5.06 17.34
CA MET A 87 4.38 4.78 16.64
C MET A 87 3.58 6.05 16.35
N LEU A 88 3.56 7.03 17.26
CA LEU A 88 2.86 8.29 17.00
C LEU A 88 3.54 9.09 15.89
N LEU A 89 4.87 9.05 15.81
CA LEU A 89 5.60 9.70 14.71
C LEU A 89 5.32 9.01 13.38
N VAL A 90 5.27 7.67 13.35
CA VAL A 90 4.91 6.93 12.14
C VAL A 90 3.50 7.31 11.68
N LEU A 91 2.53 7.33 12.60
CA LEU A 91 1.16 7.76 12.29
C LEU A 91 1.11 9.20 11.78
N LEU A 92 1.81 10.12 12.43
CA LEU A 92 1.86 11.52 12.03
C LEU A 92 2.53 11.71 10.66
N ALA A 93 3.61 10.98 10.39
CA ALA A 93 4.32 11.02 9.12
C ALA A 93 3.42 10.51 7.98
N PHE A 94 2.73 9.38 8.17
CA PHE A 94 1.81 8.84 7.19
C PHE A 94 0.58 9.73 6.99
N TRP A 95 0.01 10.25 8.07
CA TRP A 95 -1.09 11.20 7.98
C TRP A 95 -0.70 12.47 7.22
N GLY A 96 0.48 13.04 7.50
CA GLY A 96 0.99 14.21 6.79
C GLY A 96 1.26 13.93 5.31
N ALA A 97 1.94 12.82 5.01
CA ALA A 97 2.25 12.43 3.63
C ALA A 97 0.98 12.15 2.80
N THR A 98 0.00 11.45 3.37
CA THR A 98 -1.29 11.19 2.71
C THR A 98 -2.10 12.48 2.53
N THR A 99 -2.03 13.44 3.45
CA THR A 99 -2.65 14.76 3.29
C THR A 99 -2.07 15.50 2.08
N VAL A 100 -0.74 15.48 1.93
CA VAL A 100 -0.08 16.05 0.73
C VAL A 100 -0.52 15.32 -0.53
N ALA A 101 -0.49 13.98 -0.53
CA ALA A 101 -0.91 13.16 -1.67
C ALA A 101 -2.34 13.46 -2.11
N GLN A 102 -3.27 13.54 -1.15
CA GLN A 102 -4.67 13.90 -1.38
C GLN A 102 -4.80 15.31 -1.94
N SER A 103 -4.06 16.28 -1.38
CA SER A 103 -4.10 17.66 -1.89
C SER A 103 -3.69 17.74 -3.37
N LEU A 104 -2.69 16.95 -3.78
CA LEU A 104 -2.24 16.87 -5.17
C LEU A 104 -3.26 16.14 -6.06
N ALA A 105 -3.85 15.06 -5.56
CA ALA A 105 -4.84 14.26 -6.26
C ALA A 105 -6.15 15.05 -6.54
N PHE A 106 -6.56 15.92 -5.62
CA PHE A 106 -7.76 16.77 -5.79
C PHE A 106 -7.46 18.11 -6.46
N ASN A 107 -6.21 18.41 -6.76
CA ASN A 107 -5.83 19.67 -7.40
C ASN A 107 -6.37 19.74 -8.83
N ARG A 108 -7.17 20.77 -9.13
CA ARG A 108 -7.76 20.99 -10.46
C ARG A 108 -6.80 21.65 -11.46
N ALA A 109 -5.58 21.99 -11.06
CA ALA A 109 -4.59 22.67 -11.88
C ALA A 109 -4.24 21.89 -13.16
N SER A 110 -4.05 20.56 -13.08
CA SER A 110 -3.82 19.72 -14.26
C SER A 110 -4.10 18.24 -13.98
N ARG A 111 -4.46 17.47 -15.02
CA ARG A 111 -4.59 16.00 -14.92
C ARG A 111 -3.28 15.32 -14.51
N GLY A 112 -2.13 15.88 -14.93
CA GLY A 112 -0.81 15.35 -14.56
C GLY A 112 -0.56 15.42 -13.05
N THR A 113 -0.90 16.54 -12.42
CA THR A 113 -0.79 16.71 -10.95
C THR A 113 -1.70 15.73 -10.21
N GLN A 114 -2.91 15.49 -10.72
CA GLN A 114 -3.84 14.53 -10.13
C GLN A 114 -3.28 13.09 -10.19
N TYR A 115 -2.73 12.68 -11.33
CA TYR A 115 -2.11 11.37 -11.47
C TYR A 115 -0.82 11.23 -10.65
N ALA A 116 -0.05 12.30 -10.49
CA ALA A 116 1.11 12.31 -9.60
C ALA A 116 0.69 12.14 -8.13
N GLY A 117 -0.36 12.86 -7.69
CA GLY A 117 -0.93 12.70 -6.35
C GLY A 117 -1.46 11.28 -6.10
N LEU A 118 -2.17 10.71 -7.07
CA LEU A 118 -2.65 9.32 -7.00
C LEU A 118 -1.50 8.32 -6.93
N SER A 119 -0.48 8.49 -7.77
CA SER A 119 0.69 7.60 -7.78
C SER A 119 1.48 7.69 -6.47
N PHE A 120 1.65 8.90 -5.94
CA PHE A 120 2.29 9.12 -4.65
C PHE A 120 1.50 8.48 -3.50
N TYR A 121 0.16 8.58 -3.53
CA TYR A 121 -0.70 7.90 -2.57
C TYR A 121 -0.50 6.38 -2.60
N VAL A 122 -0.47 5.76 -3.78
CA VAL A 122 -0.25 4.32 -3.93
C VAL A 122 1.13 3.89 -3.44
N LEU A 123 2.18 4.69 -3.65
CA LEU A 123 3.52 4.43 -3.12
C LEU A 123 3.55 4.46 -1.59
N LEU A 124 2.84 5.41 -0.97
CA LEU A 124 2.71 5.47 0.50
C LEU A 124 1.96 4.25 1.03
N GLU A 125 0.85 3.87 0.40
CA GLU A 125 0.12 2.66 0.76
C GLU A 125 1.03 1.43 0.69
N ALA A 126 1.79 1.26 -0.39
CA ALA A 126 2.75 0.16 -0.51
C ALA A 126 3.78 0.13 0.63
N LEU A 127 4.20 1.29 1.12
CA LEU A 127 5.11 1.42 2.27
C LEU A 127 4.48 0.92 3.57
N ILE A 128 3.17 1.15 3.79
CA ILE A 128 2.41 0.65 4.97
C ILE A 128 2.35 -0.88 4.98
N PHE A 129 2.31 -1.51 3.81
CA PHE A 129 2.30 -2.98 3.72
C PHE A 129 3.64 -3.62 4.05
N ILE A 130 4.75 -2.88 4.00
CA ILE A 130 6.09 -3.42 4.33
C ILE A 130 6.12 -4.08 5.72
N PRO A 131 5.75 -3.41 6.82
CA PRO A 131 5.82 -4.02 8.15
C PRO A 131 4.83 -5.17 8.32
N LEU A 132 3.67 -5.12 7.66
CA LEU A 132 2.69 -6.21 7.70
C LEU A 132 3.23 -7.48 7.04
N ILE A 133 3.79 -7.35 5.83
CA ILE A 133 4.37 -8.48 5.09
C ILE A 133 5.66 -8.94 5.78
N GLY A 134 6.52 -8.01 6.22
CA GLY A 134 7.74 -8.29 6.96
C GLY A 134 7.48 -9.07 8.24
N TYR A 135 6.40 -8.74 8.96
CA TYR A 135 5.94 -9.52 10.12
C TYR A 135 5.60 -10.96 9.72
N VAL A 136 4.83 -11.18 8.65
CA VAL A 136 4.52 -12.54 8.16
C VAL A 136 5.80 -13.31 7.82
N ILE A 137 6.77 -12.67 7.14
CA ILE A 137 8.06 -13.30 6.80
C ILE A 137 8.83 -13.68 8.07
N TYR A 138 8.87 -12.79 9.06
CA TYR A 138 9.55 -13.04 10.34
C TYR A 138 8.99 -14.27 11.07
N TYR A 139 7.66 -14.38 11.17
CA TYR A 139 7.02 -15.48 11.91
C TYR A 139 6.95 -16.78 11.11
N SER A 140 6.83 -16.72 9.78
CA SER A 140 6.83 -17.90 8.91
C SER A 140 8.24 -18.47 8.66
N LYS A 141 9.29 -17.73 9.04
CA LYS A 141 10.70 -18.06 8.73
C LYS A 141 10.94 -18.29 7.23
N GLY A 142 10.15 -17.62 6.38
CA GLY A 142 10.19 -17.80 4.93
C GLY A 142 9.52 -19.08 4.40
N ASN A 143 8.85 -19.86 5.25
CA ASN A 143 8.09 -21.02 4.82
C ASN A 143 6.59 -20.70 4.70
N ALA A 144 6.10 -20.52 3.48
CA ALA A 144 4.68 -20.23 3.24
C ALA A 144 3.73 -21.34 3.74
N SER A 145 4.19 -22.59 3.82
CA SER A 145 3.33 -23.71 4.27
C SER A 145 3.00 -23.65 5.76
N SER A 146 3.76 -22.90 6.58
CA SER A 146 3.43 -22.71 7.99
C SER A 146 2.33 -21.67 8.23
N VAL A 147 1.97 -20.90 7.19
CA VAL A 147 0.92 -19.86 7.26
C VAL A 147 -0.45 -20.44 6.87
N LEU A 148 -0.47 -21.49 6.05
CA LEU A 148 -1.68 -22.18 5.66
C LEU A 148 -2.04 -23.20 6.74
N LEU A 149 -2.94 -22.82 7.66
CA LEU A 149 -3.57 -23.80 8.54
C LEU A 149 -4.44 -24.73 7.67
N PRO A 150 -4.20 -26.06 7.67
CA PRO A 150 -5.13 -26.97 7.04
C PRO A 150 -6.49 -26.81 7.71
N ALA A 151 -7.54 -26.65 6.90
CA ALA A 151 -8.91 -26.62 7.41
C ALA A 151 -9.21 -28.01 8.00
N GLY A 152 -9.17 -28.11 9.33
CA GLY A 152 -9.70 -29.24 10.10
C GLY A 152 -11.20 -29.09 10.32
#